data_AF-A0A068QNR0-F1
#
_entry.id   AF-A0A068QNR0-F1
#
_cell.length_a   1.000
_cell.length_b   1.000
_cell.length_c   1.000
_cell.angle_alpha   90.00
_cell.angle_beta   90.00
_cell.angle_gamma   90.00
#
_symmetry.space_group_name_H-M   'P 1'
#
loop_
_entity.id
_entity.type
_entity.pdbx_description
1 polymer ?
#
loop_
_entity_poly.entity_id
_entity_poly.type
_entity_poly.pdbx_seq_one_letter_code
_entity_poly.pdbx_strand_id
1 'polypeptide(L)' 'MHIVIIGAGVSGIATAWQFRRLYPDCHITLLDREAPGSVASNKGTEAFRTFWPNDITGGLFTQQLEQSVDSLV' A
#
# COMPACT_ATOMS: atom_id res chain seq x y z
N MET A 1 -4.63 -20.48 -3.19
CA MET A 1 -4.44 -19.94 -1.82
C MET A 1 -5.44 -18.81 -1.61
N HIS A 2 -6.09 -18.73 -0.44
CA HIS A 2 -7.04 -17.66 -0.12
C HIS A 2 -6.48 -16.80 1.02
N ILE A 3 -6.40 -15.49 0.79
CA ILE A 3 -5.87 -14.50 1.73
C ILE A 3 -6.98 -13.53 2.11
N VAL A 4 -7.15 -13.29 3.40
CA VAL A 4 -8.04 -12.24 3.92
C VAL A 4 -7.18 -11.11 4.47
N ILE A 5 -7.44 -9.89 4.02
CA ILE A 5 -6.78 -8.67 4.46
C ILE A 5 -7.79 -7.86 5.26
N ILE A 6 -7.45 -7.55 6.52
CA ILE A 6 -8.28 -6.73 7.41
C ILE A 6 -7.82 -5.27 7.28
N GLY A 7 -8.72 -4.40 6.82
CA GLY A 7 -8.47 -3.00 6.51
C GLY A 7 -8.41 -2.74 5.00
N ALA A 8 -9.33 -1.92 4.50
CA ALA A 8 -9.41 -1.44 3.12
C ALA A 8 -8.98 0.04 2.99
N GLY A 9 -8.03 0.47 3.81
CA GLY A 9 -7.28 1.69 3.60
C GLY A 9 -6.21 1.54 2.51
N VAL A 10 -5.43 2.60 2.26
CA VAL A 10 -4.37 2.62 1.24
C VAL A 10 -3.37 1.47 1.39
N SER A 11 -2.97 1.13 2.62
CA SER A 11 -2.07 0.02 2.89
C SER A 11 -2.68 -1.33 2.55
N GLY A 12 -3.95 -1.56 2.89
CA GLY A 12 -4.66 -2.80 2.60
C GLY A 12 -4.89 -3.01 1.11
N ILE A 13 -5.32 -1.97 0.40
CA ILE A 13 -5.50 -1.99 -1.06
C ILE A 13 -4.16 -2.19 -1.77
N ALA A 14 -3.11 -1.46 -1.37
CA ALA A 14 -1.78 -1.64 -1.94
C ALA A 14 -1.23 -3.05 -1.71
N THR A 15 -1.45 -3.61 -0.51
CA THR A 15 -1.07 -4.99 -0.19
C THR A 15 -1.80 -5.98 -1.09
N ALA A 16 -3.13 -5.84 -1.22
CA ALA A 16 -3.93 -6.69 -2.09
C ALA A 16 -3.44 -6.65 -3.55
N TRP A 17 -3.14 -5.46 -4.06
CA TRP A 17 -2.63 -5.28 -5.42
C TRP A 17 -1.27 -5.97 -5.60
N GLN A 18 -0.33 -5.77 -4.67
CA GLN A 18 0.99 -6.41 -4.73
C GLN A 18 0.87 -7.94 -4.69
N PHE A 19 0.01 -8.48 -3.81
CA PHE A 19 -0.21 -9.93 -3.74
C PHE A 19 -0.80 -10.47 -5.02
N ARG A 20 -1.79 -9.80 -5.62
CA ARG A 20 -2.39 -10.26 -6.88
C ARG A 20 -1.40 -10.20 -8.04
N ARG A 21 -0.50 -9.20 -8.05
CA ARG A 21 0.55 -9.03 -9.05
C ARG A 21 1.64 -10.10 -8.95
N LEU A 22 2.10 -10.41 -7.74
CA LEU A 22 3.18 -11.38 -7.50
C LEU A 22 2.68 -12.83 -7.52
N TYR A 23 1.42 -13.05 -7.15
CA TYR A 23 0.79 -14.37 -7.03
C TYR A 23 -0.57 -14.37 -7.74
N PRO A 24 -0.60 -14.50 -9.09
CA PRO A 24 -1.83 -14.35 -9.88
C PRO A 24 -2.92 -15.38 -9.53
N ASP A 25 -2.57 -16.50 -8.91
CA ASP A 25 -3.52 -17.55 -8.50
C ASP A 25 -4.07 -17.35 -7.07
N CYS A 26 -3.67 -16.29 -6.35
CA CYS A 26 -4.21 -16.02 -5.02
C CYS A 26 -5.59 -15.38 -5.09
N HIS A 27 -6.55 -15.92 -4.35
CA HIS A 27 -7.84 -15.27 -4.12
C HIS A 27 -7.69 -14.33 -2.93
N ILE A 28 -8.10 -13.07 -3.07
CA ILE A 28 -7.93 -12.06 -2.02
C ILE A 28 -9.29 -11.51 -1.65
N THR A 29 -9.58 -11.45 -0.35
CA THR A 29 -10.75 -10.77 0.21
C THR A 29 -10.28 -9.63 1.10
N LEU A 30 -10.72 -8.40 0.81
CA LEU A 30 -10.53 -7.26 1.70
C LEU A 30 -11.76 -7.11 2.58
N LEU A 31 -11.54 -7.03 3.89
CA LEU A 31 -12.57 -6.82 4.88
C LEU A 31 -12.32 -5.50 5.60
N ASP A 32 -13.28 -4.59 5.56
CA ASP A 32 -13.27 -3.37 6.36
C ASP A 32 -14.66 -3.15 6.95
N ARG A 33 -14.71 -2.47 8.09
CA ARG A 33 -15.95 -2.07 8.77
C ARG A 33 -16.61 -0.89 8.06
N GLU A 34 -15.81 -0.01 7.47
CA GLU A 34 -16.24 1.21 6.79
C GLU A 34 -16.06 1.07 5.27
N ALA A 35 -16.51 2.08 4.51
CA ALA A 35 -16.29 2.10 3.07
C ALA A 35 -14.77 2.09 2.74
N PRO A 36 -14.33 1.43 1.66
CA PRO A 36 -12.92 1.42 1.26
C PRO A 36 -12.33 2.83 1.16
N GLY A 37 -11.14 3.01 1.71
CA GLY A 37 -10.42 4.29 1.73
C GLY A 37 -11.00 5.37 2.65
N SER A 38 -12.19 5.18 3.25
CA SER A 38 -12.93 6.26 3.94
C SER A 38 -12.35 6.70 5.28
N VAL A 39 -11.48 5.89 5.89
CA VAL A 39 -10.94 6.12 7.25
C VAL A 39 -9.67 7.01 7.16
N ALA A 40 -8.57 6.64 7.83
CA ALA A 40 -7.35 7.45 7.90
C ALA A 40 -6.79 7.83 6.51
N SER A 41 -7.00 6.99 5.50
CA SER A 41 -6.54 7.24 4.14
C SER A 41 -7.19 8.46 3.48
N ASN A 42 -8.44 8.80 3.80
CA ASN A 42 -9.13 10.00 3.30
C ASN A 42 -8.93 11.23 4.22
N LYS A 43 -8.07 11.14 5.23
CA LYS A 43 -7.79 12.23 6.16
C LYS A 43 -6.34 12.72 6.09
N GLY A 44 -5.50 12.04 5.32
CA GLY A 44 -4.13 12.49 5.05
C GLY A 44 -4.12 13.74 4.18
N THR A 45 -3.09 14.58 4.33
CA THR A 45 -2.86 15.75 3.46
C THR A 45 -2.31 15.37 2.08
N GLU A 46 -2.23 14.07 1.78
CA GLU A 46 -1.63 13.48 0.58
C GLU A 46 -0.16 13.89 0.36
N ALA A 47 0.46 14.54 1.34
CA ALA A 47 1.85 14.95 1.30
C ALA A 47 2.75 13.75 1.63
N PHE A 48 3.44 13.23 0.61
CA PHE A 48 4.49 12.25 0.84
C PHE A 48 5.74 12.93 1.42
N ARG A 49 6.19 12.46 2.58
CA ARG A 49 7.42 12.89 3.26
C ARG A 49 8.05 11.69 3.96
N THR A 50 9.36 11.49 3.78
CA THR A 50 10.15 10.53 4.55
C THR A 50 10.62 11.17 5.86
N PHE A 51 9.72 11.36 6.82
CA PHE A 51 10.08 11.87 8.14
C PHE A 51 10.30 10.72 9.13
N TRP A 52 11.52 10.18 9.17
CA TRP A 52 11.96 9.27 10.23
C TRP A 52 13.36 9.67 10.69
N PRO A 53 13.63 9.79 12.03
CA PRO A 53 14.81 10.51 12.52
C PRO A 53 16.14 9.82 12.27
N ASN A 54 16.14 8.55 11.86
CA ASN A 54 17.28 7.74 11.47
C ASN A 54 16.69 6.44 10.93
N ASP A 55 16.57 6.20 9.62
CA ASP A 55 16.27 4.83 9.23
C ASP A 55 16.54 4.49 7.76
N ILE A 56 17.17 3.33 7.58
CA ILE A 56 17.39 2.60 6.33
C ILE A 56 16.05 2.44 5.58
N THR A 57 14.96 2.32 6.34
CA THR A 57 13.58 2.24 5.87
C THR A 57 13.16 3.45 5.03
N GLY A 58 13.59 4.67 5.39
CA GLY A 58 13.28 5.87 4.62
C GLY A 58 13.97 5.88 3.25
N GLY A 59 15.24 5.47 3.21
CA GLY A 59 16.01 5.37 1.96
C GLY A 59 15.46 4.31 1.01
N LEU A 60 15.18 3.10 1.52
CA LEU A 60 14.60 2.01 0.72
C LEU A 60 13.22 2.38 0.17
N PHE A 61 12.41 3.08 0.95
CA PHE A 61 11.08 3.51 0.52
C PHE A 61 11.15 4.55 -0.60
N THR A 62 12.07 5.52 -0.50
CA THR A 62 12.34 6.49 -1.58
C THR A 62 12.80 5.77 -2.85
N GLN A 63 13.75 4.84 -2.74
CA GLN A 63 14.26 4.08 -3.88
C GLN A 63 13.15 3.27 -4.57
N GLN A 64 12.28 2.62 -3.81
CA GLN A 64 11.14 1.89 -4.37
C GLN A 64 10.14 2.82 -5.06
N LEU A 65 9.93 4.02 -4.54
CA LEU A 65 9.07 5.04 -5.14
C LEU A 65 9.64 5.52 -6.48
N GLU A 66 10.93 5.85 -6.52
CA GLU A 66 11.63 6.25 -7.75
C GLU A 66 11.49 5.17 -8.83
N GLN A 67 11.79 3.90 -8.49
CA GLN A 67 11.61 2.78 -9.41
C GLN A 67 10.17 2.61 -9.91
N SER A 68 9.19 2.89 -9.05
CA SER A 68 7.78 2.79 -9.41
C SER A 68 7.36 3.91 -10.36
N VAL A 69 7.87 5.13 -10.17
CA VAL A 69 7.64 6.25 -11.09
C VAL A 69 8.29 5.98 -12.45
N ASP A 70 9.54 5.49 -12.45
CA ASP A 70 10.24 5.15 -13.69
C ASP A 70 9.51 4.05 -14.49
N SER A 71 8.84 3.12 -13.81
CA SER A 71 8.05 2.08 -14.48
C SER A 71 6.77 2.58 -15.16
N LEU A 72 6.36 3.84 -14.92
CA LEU A 72 5.15 4.45 -15.47
C LEU A 72 5.42 5.34 -16.69
N VAL A 73 6.68 5.59 -17.05
CA VAL A 73 7.12 6.42 -18.19
C VAL A 73 7.82 5.56 -19.22
#